data_AF-A0A654ZXY1-F1
#
_entry.id   AF-A0A654ZXY1-F1
#
_cell.length_a   1.000
_cell.length_b   1.000
_cell.length_c   1.000
_cell.angle_alpha   90.00
_cell.angle_beta   90.00
_cell.angle_gamma   90.00
#
_symmetry.space_group_name_H-M   'P 1'
#
loop_
_entity.id
_entity.type
_entity.pdbx_description
1 polymer ?
#
loop_
_entity_poly.entity_id
_entity_poly.type
_entity_poly.pdbx_seq_one_letter_code
_entity_poly.pdbx_strand_id
1 'polypeptide(L)' 'MVQSPILKQAFALDDGSCLDDPRVSVPVYPARVTPEGRIQVARVAV' A
#
# COMPACT_ATOMS: atom_id res chain seq x y z
N MET A 1 -0.75 -3.75 -8.27
CA MET A 1 -0.82 -4.81 -7.24
C MET A 1 0.57 -5.32 -6.91
N VAL A 2 0.74 -5.90 -5.72
CA VAL A 2 1.96 -6.59 -5.29
C VAL A 2 1.57 -7.93 -4.67
N GLN A 3 2.42 -8.95 -4.80
CA GLN A 3 2.18 -10.26 -4.20
C GLN A 3 3.05 -10.50 -2.96
N SER A 4 2.49 -11.11 -1.92
CA SER A 4 3.25 -11.51 -0.74
C SER A 4 4.34 -12.53 -1.12
N PRO A 5 5.58 -12.43 -0.59
CA PRO A 5 6.70 -13.22 -1.11
C PRO A 5 6.53 -14.74 -0.99
N ILE A 6 5.86 -15.21 0.06
CA ILE A 6 5.71 -16.63 0.39
C ILE A 6 4.33 -17.14 0.01
N LEU A 7 3.28 -16.51 0.54
CA LEU A 7 1.90 -16.96 0.39
C LEU A 7 1.22 -16.52 -0.92
N LYS A 8 1.87 -15.65 -1.69
CA LYS A 8 1.45 -15.20 -3.03
C LYS A 8 0.11 -14.47 -3.11
N GLN A 9 -0.42 -13.99 -1.99
CA GLN A 9 -1.63 -13.18 -1.98
C GLN A 9 -1.39 -11.84 -2.67
N ALA A 10 -2.30 -11.40 -3.52
CA ALA A 10 -2.24 -10.15 -4.25
C ALA A 10 -2.92 -9.01 -3.47
N PHE A 11 -2.21 -7.89 -3.31
CA PHE A 11 -2.70 -6.67 -2.66
C PHE A 11 -2.71 -5.50 -3.63
N ALA A 12 -3.81 -4.75 -3.64
CA ALA A 12 -3.94 -3.48 -4.35
C ALA A 12 -3.05 -2.41 -3.71
N LEU A 13 -2.41 -1.56 -4.52
CA LEU A 13 -1.44 -0.56 -4.00
C LEU A 13 -2.11 0.78 -3.65
N ASP A 14 -3.27 1.05 -4.21
CA ASP A 14 -4.06 2.26 -4.02
C ASP A 14 -4.91 2.22 -2.74
N ASP A 15 -5.48 1.06 -2.39
CA ASP A 15 -6.35 0.91 -1.20
C ASP A 15 -5.93 -0.20 -0.21
N GLY A 16 -4.94 -1.02 -0.55
CA GLY A 16 -4.42 -2.06 0.33
C GLY A 16 -5.32 -3.29 0.48
N SER A 17 -6.41 -3.37 -0.29
CA SER A 17 -7.31 -4.53 -0.30
C SER A 17 -6.59 -5.78 -0.79
N CYS A 18 -6.85 -6.92 -0.14
CA CYS A 18 -6.43 -8.22 -0.65
C CYS A 18 -7.38 -8.65 -1.77
N LEU A 19 -6.85 -8.82 -2.98
CA LEU A 19 -7.63 -9.20 -4.17
C LEU A 19 -8.07 -10.67 -4.14
N ASP A 20 -7.45 -11.48 -3.28
CA ASP A 20 -7.78 -12.90 -3.10
C ASP A 20 -8.77 -13.14 -1.95
N ASP A 21 -8.87 -12.22 -0.98
CA ASP A 21 -9.81 -12.32 0.15
C ASP A 21 -10.26 -10.92 0.61
N PRO A 22 -11.51 -10.49 0.32
CA PRO A 22 -11.98 -9.14 0.63
C PRO A 22 -12.11 -8.85 2.13
N ARG A 23 -11.91 -9.85 3.00
CA ARG A 23 -11.93 -9.69 4.46
C ARG A 23 -10.57 -9.25 5.02
N VAL A 24 -9.52 -9.22 4.19
CA VAL A 24 -8.15 -8.89 4.58
C VAL A 24 -7.68 -7.64 3.84
N SER A 25 -6.98 -6.76 4.54
CA SER A 25 -6.32 -5.60 3.95
C SER A 25 -5.06 -5.23 4.73
N VAL A 26 -4.22 -4.40 4.11
CA VAL A 26 -3.03 -3.80 4.73
C VAL A 26 -3.14 -2.27 4.75
N PRO A 27 -2.48 -1.56 5.67
CA PRO A 27 -2.50 -0.10 5.68
C PRO A 27 -1.88 0.50 4.40
N VAL A 28 -2.53 1.51 3.84
CA VAL A 28 -1.98 2.37 2.79
C VAL A 28 -1.55 3.71 3.39
N TYR A 29 -0.39 4.18 2.96
CA TYR A 29 0.17 5.46 3.38
C TYR A 29 0.28 6.39 2.17
N PRO A 30 -0.17 7.66 2.27
CA PRO A 30 0.02 8.63 1.20
C PRO A 30 1.51 8.77 0.87
N ALA A 31 1.85 8.60 -0.41
CA ALA A 31 3.18 8.77 -0.93
C ALA A 31 3.19 9.89 -1.98
N ARG A 32 4.24 10.72 -1.97
CA ARG A 32 4.47 11.73 -3.00
C ARG A 32 5.96 11.88 -3.30
N VAL A 33 6.25 12.46 -4.46
CA VAL A 33 7.59 12.93 -4.84
C VAL A 33 7.60 14.46 -4.79
N THR A 34 8.55 15.07 -4.10
CA THR A 34 8.71 16.54 -4.09
C THR A 34 9.28 17.04 -5.42
N PRO A 35 9.19 18.35 -5.74
CA PRO A 35 9.84 18.90 -6.93
C PRO A 35 11.36 18.63 -6.98
N GLU A 36 12.01 18.50 -5.83
CA GLU A 36 13.44 18.16 -5.69
C GLU A 36 13.73 16.65 -5.75
N GLY A 37 12.74 15.82 -6.08
CA GLY A 37 12.90 14.38 -6.26
C GLY A 37 12.93 13.57 -4.96
N ARG A 38 12.53 14.15 -3.82
CA ARG A 38 12.47 13.40 -2.54
C ARG A 38 11.16 12.63 -2.41
N ILE A 39 11.25 11.37 -2.01
CA ILE A 39 10.08 10.55 -1.68
C ILE A 39 9.66 10.84 -0.24
N GLN A 40 8.37 11.15 -0.05
CA GLN A 40 7.78 11.39 1.27
C GLN A 40 6.61 10.43 1.48
N VAL A 41 6.54 9.86 2.69
CA VAL A 41 5.45 8.97 3.14
C VAL A 41 4.83 9.59 4.39
N ALA A 42 3.51 9.77 4.40
CA ALA A 42 2.79 10.33 5.54
C ALA A 42 2.13 9.22 6.38
N ARG A 43 2.01 9.44 7.69
CA ARG A 43 1.01 8.75 8.52
C ARG A 43 -0.09 9.74 8.87
N VAL A 44 -1.35 9.30 8.89
CA VAL A 44 -2.44 10.09 9.47
C VAL A 44 -2.40 9.87 10.98
N ALA A 45 -2.10 10.92 11.73
CA ALA A 45 -2.32 10.90 13.18
C ALA A 45 -3.81 11.15 13.41
N VAL A 46 -4.48 10.15 13.96
CA VAL A 46 -5.85 10.26 14.47
C VAL A 46 -5.79 10.58 15.96
#